data_AF-A0A966A748-F1
#
_entry.id   AF-A0A966A748-F1
#
_cell.length_a   1.000
_cell.length_b   1.000
_cell.length_c   1.000
_cell.angle_alpha   90.00
_cell.angle_beta   90.00
_cell.angle_gamma   90.00
#
_symmetry.space_group_name_H-M   'P 1'
#
loop_
_entity.id
_entity.type
_entity.pdbx_description
1 polymer ?
#
loop_
_entity_poly.entity_id
_entity_poly.type
_entity_poly.pdbx_seq_one_letter_code
_entity_poly.pdbx_strand_id
1 'polypeptide(L)'
;ACVIEKHFTLDRSGGGPDDSFSLEPAELHDLCRDCRTAWEALGKVDYGRKDSEEGSAVFRRSLYVVADVQAGDVVTPENVRSIRPGYGLPPRYYDDVMGLRFVRDVEKATPMSWDLCQAANNDGD
;
A
#
# COMPACT_ATOMS: atom_id res chain seq x y z
N ALA A 1 7.19 11.99 23.23
CA ALA A 1 7.13 12.74 24.49
C ALA A 1 5.69 13.19 24.72
N CYS A 2 5.18 13.18 25.96
CA CYS A 2 3.81 13.62 26.28
C CYS A 2 3.75 15.02 26.93
N VAL A 3 4.91 15.64 27.16
CA VAL A 3 5.07 16.98 27.73
C VAL A 3 6.23 17.68 27.01
N ILE A 4 6.10 18.98 26.78
CA ILE A 4 7.15 19.85 26.23
C ILE A 4 7.30 21.03 27.19
N GLU A 5 8.52 21.28 27.65
CA GLU A 5 8.89 22.41 28.51
C GLU A 5 9.88 23.32 27.75
N LYS A 6 9.66 24.63 27.81
CA LYS A 6 10.50 25.64 27.16
C LYS A 6 10.46 26.95 27.95
N HIS A 7 11.59 27.63 28.07
CA HIS A 7 11.68 28.97 28.68
C HIS A 7 10.85 29.98 27.86
N PHE A 8 10.23 30.94 28.55
CA PHE A 8 9.34 31.95 27.96
C PHE A 8 9.59 33.32 28.63
N THR A 9 9.60 34.38 27.84
CA THR A 9 9.73 35.77 28.26
C THR A 9 8.71 36.62 27.50
N LEU A 10 8.30 37.75 28.08
CA LEU A 10 7.41 38.69 27.38
C LEU A 10 8.17 39.55 26.37
N ASP A 11 9.46 39.77 26.61
CA ASP A 11 10.35 40.60 25.80
C ASP A 11 11.80 40.21 26.08
N ARG A 12 12.49 39.67 25.07
CA ARG A 12 13.90 39.26 25.19
C ARG A 12 14.87 40.43 25.33
N SER A 13 14.42 41.66 25.06
CA SER A 13 15.23 42.86 25.26
C SER A 13 15.29 43.32 26.72
N GLY A 14 14.57 42.64 27.62
CA GLY A 14 14.53 42.92 29.06
C GLY A 14 15.85 42.68 29.80
N GLY A 15 16.82 41.98 29.18
CA GLY A 15 18.17 41.77 29.73
C GLY A 15 18.24 40.72 30.84
N GLY A 16 17.20 39.89 30.96
CA GLY A 16 17.18 38.74 31.84
C GLY A 16 18.19 37.67 31.42
N PRO A 17 18.69 36.84 32.36
CA PRO A 17 19.71 35.84 32.09
C PRO A 17 19.30 34.79 31.04
N ASP A 18 17.98 34.58 30.87
CA ASP A 18 17.42 33.53 30.03
C ASP A 18 16.78 34.05 28.74
N ASP A 19 16.84 35.37 28.49
CA ASP A 19 16.12 36.01 27.38
C ASP A 19 16.63 35.52 26.01
N SER A 20 17.93 35.31 25.86
CA SER A 20 18.54 34.90 24.59
C SER A 20 18.04 33.53 24.06
N PHE A 21 17.41 32.70 24.89
CA PHE A 21 16.89 31.38 24.51
C PHE A 21 15.44 31.10 24.94
N SER A 22 14.77 32.08 25.55
CA SER A 22 13.34 32.01 25.94
C SER A 22 12.45 32.32 24.75
N LEU A 23 11.27 31.72 24.62
CA LEU A 23 10.29 32.09 23.60
C LEU A 23 9.58 33.40 23.95
N GLU A 24 9.21 34.17 22.95
CA GLU A 24 8.27 35.31 23.07
C GLU A 24 6.83 34.87 22.76
N PRO A 25 5.80 35.71 23.06
CA PRO A 25 4.39 35.34 22.90
C PRO A 25 4.01 34.71 21.56
N ALA A 26 4.52 35.25 20.45
CA ALA A 26 4.23 34.74 19.11
C ALA A 26 4.82 33.34 18.88
N GLU A 27 6.04 33.10 19.35
CA GLU A 27 6.74 31.82 19.17
C GLU A 27 6.16 30.73 20.09
N LEU A 28 5.66 31.09 21.28
CA LEU A 28 4.92 30.16 22.14
C LEU A 28 3.59 29.75 21.50
N HIS A 29 2.90 30.68 20.84
CA HIS A 29 1.69 30.39 20.08
C HIS A 29 1.99 29.42 18.91
N ASP A 30 3.06 29.69 18.16
CA ASP A 30 3.50 28.82 17.07
C ASP A 30 3.87 27.42 17.58
N LEU A 31 4.60 27.33 18.69
CA LEU A 31 4.92 26.04 19.32
C LEU A 31 3.65 25.26 19.67
N CYS A 32 2.65 25.90 20.29
CA CYS A 32 1.39 25.25 20.63
C CYS A 32 0.63 24.76 19.39
N ARG A 33 0.55 25.58 18.34
CA ARG A 33 -0.12 25.25 17.08
C ARG A 33 0.57 24.07 16.40
N ASP A 34 1.89 24.11 16.31
CA ASP A 34 2.66 23.12 15.56
C ASP A 34 2.68 21.78 16.30
N CYS A 35 2.73 21.79 17.65
CA CYS A 35 2.56 20.59 18.46
C CYS A 35 1.18 19.94 18.26
N ARG A 36 0.12 20.75 18.20
CA ARG A 36 -1.24 20.26 17.90
C ARG A 36 -1.33 19.67 16.50
N THR A 37 -0.78 20.36 15.52
CA THR A 37 -0.76 19.92 14.12
C THR A 37 0.00 18.59 14.00
N ALA A 38 1.16 18.49 14.63
CA ALA A 38 1.94 17.26 14.67
C ALA A 38 1.17 16.12 15.37
N TRP A 39 0.50 16.40 16.49
CA TRP A 39 -0.33 15.43 17.19
C TRP A 39 -1.51 14.93 16.36
N GLU A 40 -2.21 15.83 15.66
CA GLU A 40 -3.31 15.48 14.75
C GLU A 40 -2.80 14.68 13.53
N ALA A 41 -1.62 15.03 13.02
CA ALA A 41 -0.98 14.35 11.90
C ALA A 41 -0.50 12.92 12.22
N LEU A 42 -0.25 12.59 13.50
CA LEU A 42 0.01 11.20 13.92
C LEU A 42 -1.19 10.28 13.64
N GLY A 43 -2.39 10.85 13.47
CA GLY A 43 -3.60 10.11 13.14
C GLY A 43 -4.08 9.20 14.27
N LYS A 44 -5.12 8.39 14.00
CA LYS A 44 -5.53 7.30 14.88
C LYS A 44 -4.82 6.02 14.44
N VAL A 45 -4.13 5.37 15.37
CA VAL A 45 -3.65 3.99 15.19
C VAL A 45 -4.89 3.10 15.18
N ASP A 46 -5.36 2.82 13.98
CA ASP A 46 -6.50 1.94 13.74
C ASP A 46 -5.92 0.60 13.30
N TYR A 47 -5.99 -0.38 14.19
CA TYR A 47 -5.66 -1.77 13.89
C TYR A 47 -6.87 -2.53 13.30
N GLY A 48 -8.01 -1.86 13.09
CA GLY A 48 -9.08 -2.37 12.24
C GLY A 48 -8.71 -2.19 10.77
N ARG A 49 -8.92 -3.22 9.94
CA ARG A 49 -8.84 -3.12 8.48
C ARG A 49 -9.67 -1.90 8.03
N LYS A 50 -9.00 -0.78 7.75
CA LYS A 50 -9.67 0.43 7.23
C LYS A 50 -10.19 0.12 5.84
N ASP A 51 -11.39 0.59 5.51
CA ASP A 51 -11.96 0.57 4.15
C ASP A 51 -11.02 1.17 3.08
N SER A 52 -10.00 1.95 3.50
CA SER A 52 -8.90 2.41 2.63
C SER A 52 -8.02 1.29 2.07
N GLU A 53 -8.01 0.09 2.67
CA GLU A 53 -7.32 -1.09 2.15
C GLU A 53 -8.03 -1.65 0.90
N GLU A 54 -9.37 -1.57 0.83
CA GLU A 54 -10.13 -2.04 -0.34
C GLU A 54 -9.86 -1.15 -1.56
N GLY A 55 -9.85 0.18 -1.37
CA GLY A 55 -9.43 1.13 -2.41
C GLY A 55 -7.97 0.94 -2.83
N SER A 56 -7.09 0.55 -1.89
CA SER A 56 -5.67 0.31 -2.16
C SER A 56 -5.42 -0.98 -2.94
N ALA A 57 -6.27 -2.00 -2.78
CA ALA A 57 -6.12 -3.29 -3.46
C ALA A 57 -6.12 -3.13 -4.98
N VAL A 58 -6.96 -2.25 -5.52
CA VAL A 58 -7.03 -1.92 -6.96
C VAL A 58 -5.69 -1.41 -7.51
N PHE A 59 -4.89 -0.71 -6.70
CA PHE A 59 -3.59 -0.17 -7.12
C PHE A 59 -2.43 -1.17 -6.98
N ARG A 60 -2.65 -2.33 -6.33
CA ARG A 60 -1.65 -3.40 -6.24
C ARG A 60 -1.59 -4.14 -7.57
N ARG A 61 -0.44 -4.74 -7.90
CA ARG A 61 -0.35 -5.62 -9.08
C ARG A 61 -1.00 -6.97 -8.75
N SER A 62 -1.58 -7.61 -9.76
CA SER A 62 -2.08 -8.97 -9.73
C SER A 62 -1.80 -9.66 -11.06
N LEU A 63 -1.99 -10.97 -11.14
CA LEU A 63 -1.73 -11.76 -12.34
C LEU A 63 -2.87 -11.60 -13.34
N TYR A 64 -2.51 -11.39 -14.60
CA TYR A 64 -3.43 -11.28 -15.72
C TYR A 64 -2.95 -12.10 -16.90
N VAL A 65 -3.90 -12.58 -17.68
CA VAL A 65 -3.68 -13.12 -19.01
C VAL A 65 -3.40 -11.95 -19.97
N VAL A 66 -2.27 -11.98 -20.67
CA VAL A 66 -1.79 -10.88 -21.54
C VAL A 66 -1.80 -11.22 -23.04
N ALA A 67 -2.20 -12.44 -23.40
CA ALA A 67 -2.42 -12.90 -24.77
C ALA A 67 -3.67 -13.79 -24.79
N ASP A 68 -4.39 -13.82 -25.92
CA ASP A 68 -5.51 -14.76 -26.07
C ASP A 68 -4.97 -16.20 -26.01
N VAL A 69 -5.61 -17.06 -25.23
CA VAL A 69 -5.22 -18.46 -25.02
C VAL A 69 -6.42 -19.38 -25.17
N GLN A 70 -6.16 -20.61 -25.58
CA GLN A 70 -7.16 -21.66 -25.76
C GLN A 70 -7.15 -22.64 -24.59
N ALA A 71 -8.26 -23.37 -24.43
CA ALA A 71 -8.32 -24.50 -23.52
C ALA A 71 -7.19 -25.50 -23.81
N GLY A 72 -6.45 -25.88 -22.77
CA GLY A 72 -5.30 -26.78 -22.84
C GLY A 72 -3.94 -26.09 -22.99
N ASP A 73 -3.90 -24.79 -23.34
CA ASP A 73 -2.65 -24.02 -23.42
C ASP A 73 -1.97 -23.96 -22.06
N VAL A 74 -0.64 -23.94 -22.06
CA VAL A 74 0.17 -23.87 -20.84
C VAL A 74 0.31 -22.42 -20.41
N VAL A 75 0.22 -22.16 -19.11
CA VAL A 75 0.54 -20.87 -18.51
C VAL A 75 2.05 -20.64 -18.57
N THR A 76 2.46 -19.58 -19.25
CA THR A 76 3.86 -19.21 -19.46
C THR A 76 4.10 -17.72 -19.17
N PRO A 77 5.36 -17.28 -19.03
CA PRO A 77 5.68 -15.86 -18.85
C PRO A 77 5.20 -14.94 -19.99
N GLU A 78 5.00 -15.51 -21.19
CA GLU A 78 4.54 -14.77 -22.38
C GLU A 78 3.04 -14.49 -22.35
N ASN A 79 2.24 -15.38 -21.74
CA ASN A 79 0.78 -15.26 -21.70
C ASN A 79 0.20 -14.86 -20.34
N VAL A 80 0.97 -14.92 -19.24
CA VAL A 80 0.56 -14.43 -17.92
C VAL A 80 1.61 -13.51 -17.32
N ARG A 81 1.17 -12.32 -16.86
CA ARG A 81 2.06 -11.34 -16.22
C ARG A 81 1.41 -10.70 -15.01
N SER A 82 2.24 -10.29 -14.04
CA SER A 82 1.82 -9.42 -12.96
C SER A 82 1.64 -7.99 -13.51
N ILE A 83 0.43 -7.42 -13.51
CA ILE A 83 0.14 -6.03 -13.91
C ILE A 83 -0.94 -5.43 -12.99
N ARG A 84 -1.26 -4.14 -13.13
CA ARG A 84 -2.40 -3.50 -12.45
C ARG A 84 -3.67 -3.63 -13.31
N PRO A 85 -4.88 -3.54 -12.73
CA PRO A 85 -5.19 -3.37 -11.30
C PRO A 85 -5.08 -4.68 -10.49
N GLY A 86 -5.41 -4.64 -9.20
CA GLY A 86 -5.30 -5.79 -8.29
C GLY A 86 -6.52 -6.72 -8.24
N TYR A 87 -7.14 -7.04 -9.39
CA TYR A 87 -8.34 -7.91 -9.42
C TYR A 87 -8.07 -9.40 -9.64
N GLY A 88 -6.88 -9.77 -10.13
CA GLY A 88 -6.49 -11.16 -10.34
C GLY A 88 -5.76 -11.77 -9.13
N LEU A 89 -5.15 -12.93 -9.33
CA LEU A 89 -4.35 -13.58 -8.30
C LEU A 89 -3.18 -12.69 -7.82
N PRO A 90 -2.88 -12.67 -6.52
CA PRO A 90 -1.69 -11.99 -6.00
C PRO A 90 -0.39 -12.46 -6.69
N PRO A 91 0.60 -11.58 -6.96
CA PRO A 91 1.83 -11.94 -7.66
C PRO A 91 2.67 -13.02 -6.99
N ARG A 92 2.47 -13.28 -5.69
CA ARG A 92 3.14 -14.38 -4.97
C ARG A 92 2.81 -15.76 -5.52
N TYR A 93 1.68 -15.90 -6.23
CA TYR A 93 1.25 -17.15 -6.86
C TYR A 93 1.77 -17.30 -8.30
N TYR A 94 2.67 -16.41 -8.75
CA TYR A 94 3.18 -16.44 -10.12
C TYR A 94 3.81 -17.80 -10.43
N ASP A 95 4.71 -18.28 -9.58
CA ASP A 95 5.39 -19.56 -9.79
C ASP A 95 4.42 -20.75 -9.67
N ASP A 96 3.38 -20.64 -8.84
CA ASP A 96 2.39 -21.70 -8.65
C ASP A 96 1.49 -21.90 -9.87
N VAL A 97 1.25 -20.84 -10.67
CA VAL A 97 0.46 -20.96 -11.90
C VAL A 97 1.29 -21.35 -13.12
N MET A 98 2.62 -21.17 -13.08
CA MET A 98 3.49 -21.53 -14.21
C MET A 98 3.42 -23.03 -14.50
N GLY A 99 3.23 -23.38 -15.77
CA GLY A 99 3.13 -24.77 -16.19
C GLY A 99 1.75 -25.41 -16.00
N LEU A 100 0.79 -24.74 -15.34
CA LEU A 100 -0.62 -25.17 -15.34
C LEU A 100 -1.22 -25.00 -16.74
N ARG A 101 -2.37 -25.66 -16.98
CA ARG A 101 -3.09 -25.57 -18.25
C ARG A 101 -4.39 -24.80 -18.10
N PHE A 102 -4.71 -23.97 -19.07
CA PHE A 102 -6.00 -23.29 -19.13
C PHE A 102 -7.14 -24.30 -19.31
N VAL A 103 -8.22 -24.18 -18.55
CA VAL A 103 -9.37 -25.12 -18.63
C VAL A 103 -10.42 -24.70 -19.66
N ARG A 104 -10.31 -23.49 -20.19
CA ARG A 104 -11.20 -22.89 -21.19
C ARG A 104 -10.45 -21.81 -21.95
N ASP A 105 -11.02 -21.37 -23.08
CA ASP A 105 -10.50 -20.21 -23.81
C ASP A 105 -10.59 -18.95 -22.94
N VAL A 106 -9.54 -18.13 -22.97
CA VAL A 106 -9.44 -16.88 -22.20
C VAL A 106 -8.89 -15.76 -23.07
N GLU A 107 -9.60 -14.64 -23.10
CA GLU A 107 -9.16 -13.43 -23.81
C GLU A 107 -8.08 -12.69 -23.00
N LYS A 108 -7.22 -11.96 -23.71
CA LYS A 108 -6.25 -11.05 -23.10
C LYS A 108 -6.93 -10.02 -22.21
N ALA A 109 -6.18 -9.52 -21.23
CA ALA A 109 -6.63 -8.61 -20.17
C ALA A 109 -7.66 -9.22 -19.19
N THR A 110 -7.84 -10.53 -19.19
CA THR A 110 -8.61 -11.24 -18.16
C THR A 110 -7.79 -11.37 -16.86
N PRO A 111 -8.35 -11.02 -15.69
CA PRO A 111 -7.72 -11.28 -14.40
C PRO A 111 -7.52 -12.78 -14.20
N MET A 112 -6.31 -13.20 -13.83
CA MET A 112 -6.02 -14.61 -13.57
C MET A 112 -6.75 -15.05 -12.30
N SER A 113 -7.29 -16.27 -12.29
CA SER A 113 -7.93 -16.91 -11.15
C SER A 113 -7.72 -18.43 -11.21
N TRP A 114 -7.85 -19.12 -10.06
CA TRP A 114 -7.59 -20.56 -9.98
C TRP A 114 -8.57 -21.41 -10.80
N ASP A 115 -9.78 -20.91 -11.06
CA ASP A 115 -10.76 -21.59 -11.92
C ASP A 115 -10.38 -21.55 -13.42
N LEU A 116 -9.39 -20.75 -13.81
CA LEU A 116 -8.93 -20.68 -15.19
C LEU A 116 -7.87 -21.73 -15.50
N CYS A 117 -7.23 -22.34 -14.50
CA CYS A 117 -6.11 -23.23 -14.73
C CYS A 117 -6.09 -24.45 -13.80
N GLN A 118 -5.56 -25.56 -14.29
CA GLN A 118 -5.42 -26.78 -13.51
C GLN A 118 -4.08 -27.46 -13.80
N ALA A 119 -3.66 -28.35 -12.90
CA ALA A 119 -2.53 -29.22 -13.18
C ALA A 119 -2.79 -30.02 -14.45
N ALA A 120 -1.75 -30.28 -15.25
CA ALA A 120 -1.89 -31.20 -16.36
C ALA A 120 -2.39 -32.54 -15.80
N ASN A 121 -3.59 -32.97 -16.20
CA ASN A 121 -3.99 -34.34 -15.94
C ASN A 121 -2.96 -35.22 -16.65
N ASN A 122 -2.20 -35.97 -15.86
CA ASN A 122 -1.52 -37.14 -16.37
C ASN A 122 -2.63 -38.17 -16.67
N ASP A 123 -3.37 -37.95 -17.75
CA ASP A 123 -4.13 -39.01 -18.41
C ASP A 123 -3.07 -39.92 -19.04
N GLY A 124 -2.49 -40.75 -18.18
CA GLY A 124 -1.65 -41.86 -18.54
C GLY A 124 -2.52 -43.04 -18.94
N ASP A 125 -2.18 -43.57 -20.12
CA ASP A 125 -2.48 -44.90 -20.67
C ASP A 125 -3.92 -45.18 -21.16
#